data_AF-A0A834I7Q8-F1
#
_entry.id   AF-A0A834I7Q8-F1
#
_cell.length_a   1.000
_cell.length_b   1.000
_cell.length_c   1.000
_cell.angle_alpha   90.00
_cell.angle_beta   90.00
_cell.angle_gamma   90.00
#
_symmetry.space_group_name_H-M   'P 1'
#
loop_
_entity.id
_entity.type
_entity.pdbx_description
1 polymer ?
#
loop_
_entity_poly.entity_id
_entity_poly.type
_entity_poly.pdbx_seq_one_letter_code
_entity_poly.pdbx_strand_id
1 'polypeptide(L)'
;MLAPSITPKRTHDGPNNPGLRIYKFDKDTGQVFDYTQYYLDLSAANYNGKADWVVEYNFSTYYGINDITPLNLHSLADKFTQEATTDNSVFNKYYKANSVKIHNRASTNCDDTCAHTHYCAITRIDYEEHGQCLKIAASALSSSSSFLLHDAKTKLCLAGIVSVLANLSFRKLFE
;
A
#
# COMPACT_ATOMS: atom_id res chain seq x y z
N MET A 1 3.19 -5.02 18.13
CA MET A 1 3.45 -3.93 17.16
C MET A 1 4.92 -3.97 16.79
N LEU A 2 5.24 -3.82 15.50
CA LEU A 2 6.62 -3.79 15.01
C LEU A 2 7.16 -2.35 15.07
N ALA A 3 8.35 -2.18 15.63
CA ALA A 3 9.04 -0.89 15.71
C ALA A 3 10.19 -0.85 14.67
N PRO A 4 10.48 0.32 14.08
CA PRO A 4 11.59 0.45 13.15
C PRO A 4 12.93 0.31 13.87
N SER A 5 13.97 0.07 13.07
CA SER A 5 15.34 -0.05 13.55
C SER A 5 15.99 1.31 13.84
N ILE A 6 16.93 1.33 14.78
CA ILE A 6 17.87 2.46 14.94
C ILE A 6 18.89 2.47 13.79
N THR A 7 19.32 1.30 13.30
CA THR A 7 20.28 1.27 12.18
C THR A 7 19.61 1.65 10.87
N PRO A 8 20.16 2.59 10.09
CA PRO A 8 19.65 2.96 8.77
C PRO A 8 20.19 2.06 7.65
N LYS A 9 20.67 0.86 8.01
CA LYS A 9 21.27 -0.08 7.05
C LYS A 9 20.27 -0.40 5.94
N ARG A 10 20.71 -0.24 4.69
CA ARG A 10 19.94 -0.67 3.51
C ARG A 10 19.81 -2.18 3.50
N THR A 11 18.57 -2.65 3.36
CA THR A 11 18.22 -4.05 3.14
C THR A 11 17.58 -4.22 1.76
N HIS A 12 17.12 -5.43 1.43
CA HIS A 12 16.34 -5.67 0.22
C HIS A 12 15.03 -4.88 0.19
N ASP A 13 14.45 -4.60 1.36
CA ASP A 13 13.20 -3.84 1.52
C ASP A 13 13.44 -2.32 1.60
N GLY A 14 14.70 -1.89 1.44
CA GLY A 14 15.11 -0.48 1.49
C GLY A 14 15.72 -0.06 2.84
N PRO A 15 16.10 1.22 2.98
CA PRO A 15 16.52 1.82 4.24
C PRO A 15 15.34 2.43 5.02
N ASN A 16 15.57 2.69 6.29
CA ASN A 16 14.74 3.56 7.12
C ASN A 16 15.60 4.65 7.78
N ASN A 17 15.01 5.79 8.11
CA ASN A 17 15.64 6.68 9.10
C ASN A 17 15.68 5.98 10.47
N PRO A 18 16.68 6.25 11.32
CA PRO A 18 16.70 5.78 12.70
C PRO A 18 15.40 6.17 13.41
N GLY A 19 14.74 5.19 14.04
CA GLY A 19 13.46 5.40 14.72
C GLY A 19 13.42 4.76 16.11
N LEU A 20 12.74 5.43 17.04
CA LEU A 20 12.43 4.89 18.37
C LEU A 20 10.98 5.20 18.73
N ARG A 21 10.39 4.41 19.63
CA ARG A 21 8.97 4.55 19.98
C ARG A 21 8.77 4.48 21.48
N ILE A 22 7.92 5.37 21.99
CA ILE A 22 7.51 5.42 23.39
C ILE A 22 6.02 5.09 23.47
N TYR A 23 5.66 4.09 24.27
CA TYR A 23 4.28 3.65 24.45
C TYR A 23 3.64 4.30 25.67
N LYS A 24 2.37 4.67 25.53
CA LYS A 24 1.48 5.04 26.64
C LYS A 24 0.49 3.88 26.84
N PHE A 25 0.51 3.29 28.02
CA PHE A 25 -0.35 2.16 28.35
C PHE A 25 -0.83 2.21 29.79
N ASP A 26 -1.93 1.54 30.05
CA ASP A 26 -2.47 1.30 31.38
C ASP A 26 -1.61 0.26 32.12
N LYS A 27 -1.13 0.60 33.31
CA LYS A 27 -0.17 -0.25 34.03
C LYS A 27 -0.80 -1.49 34.66
N ASP A 28 -2.10 -1.47 34.89
CA ASP A 28 -2.81 -2.55 35.58
C ASP A 28 -3.34 -3.59 34.57
N THR A 29 -3.83 -3.13 33.42
CA THR A 29 -4.44 -3.95 32.36
C THR A 29 -3.50 -4.23 31.19
N GLY A 30 -2.44 -3.43 31.02
CA GLY A 30 -1.56 -3.48 29.85
C GLY A 30 -2.16 -2.87 28.57
N GLN A 31 -3.37 -2.29 28.63
CA GLN A 31 -4.02 -1.69 27.46
C GLN A 31 -3.18 -0.53 26.92
N VAL A 32 -2.80 -0.60 25.64
CA VAL A 32 -2.05 0.47 24.99
C VAL A 32 -3.02 1.55 24.50
N PHE A 33 -2.81 2.79 24.93
CA PHE A 33 -3.61 3.93 24.52
C PHE A 33 -3.01 4.64 23.31
N ASP A 34 -1.69 4.79 23.28
CA ASP A 34 -1.01 5.48 22.20
C ASP A 34 0.47 5.09 22.13
N TYR A 35 1.13 5.51 21.05
CA TYR A 35 2.58 5.62 21.03
C TYR A 35 3.04 6.87 20.29
N THR A 36 4.14 7.44 20.76
CA THR A 36 4.88 8.48 20.06
C THR A 36 6.02 7.84 19.31
N GLN A 37 5.99 7.95 17.99
CA GLN A 37 7.12 7.58 17.13
C GLN A 37 8.04 8.79 17.01
N TYR A 38 9.32 8.60 17.33
CA TYR A 38 10.38 9.55 17.08
C TYR A 38 11.22 9.06 15.91
N TYR A 39 11.83 10.00 15.21
CA TYR A 39 12.81 9.69 14.19
C TYR A 39 13.94 10.71 14.18
N LEU A 40 15.06 10.30 13.60
CA LEU A 40 16.16 11.17 13.25
C LEU A 40 16.20 11.34 11.73
N ASP A 41 16.11 12.57 11.23
CA ASP A 41 16.41 12.83 9.83
C ASP A 41 17.92 12.66 9.62
N LEU A 42 18.32 11.51 9.09
CA LEU A 42 19.73 11.15 8.96
C LEU A 42 20.47 12.09 8.01
N SER A 43 19.81 12.55 6.95
CA SER A 43 20.42 13.47 5.99
C SER A 43 20.69 14.83 6.63
N ALA A 44 19.71 15.38 7.35
CA ALA A 44 19.87 16.63 8.08
C ALA A 44 20.91 16.50 9.21
N ALA A 45 20.92 15.37 9.92
CA ALA A 45 21.85 15.13 11.01
C ALA A 45 23.31 15.08 10.53
N ASN A 46 23.55 14.39 9.41
CA ASN A 46 24.88 14.33 8.79
C ASN A 46 25.32 15.70 8.26
N TYR A 47 24.42 16.45 7.64
CA TYR A 47 24.73 17.78 7.12
C TYR A 47 25.08 18.78 8.23
N ASN A 48 24.32 18.77 9.33
CA ASN A 48 24.51 19.70 10.45
C ASN A 48 25.53 19.22 11.50
N GLY A 49 26.00 17.97 11.41
CA GLY A 49 26.87 17.36 12.42
C GLY A 49 26.19 17.18 13.79
N LYS A 50 24.86 17.11 13.84
CA LYS A 50 24.06 17.09 15.07
C LYS A 50 22.85 16.18 14.95
N ALA A 51 22.68 15.26 15.90
CA ALA A 51 21.57 14.31 15.91
C ALA A 51 20.33 14.87 16.63
N ASP A 52 19.49 15.61 15.89
CA ASP A 52 18.23 16.15 16.42
C ASP A 52 17.06 15.17 16.22
N TRP A 53 16.71 14.46 17.29
CA TRP A 53 15.54 13.57 17.33
C TRP A 53 14.26 14.38 17.48
N VAL A 54 13.29 14.10 16.62
CA VAL A 54 11.99 14.80 16.61
C VAL A 54 10.83 13.81 16.57
N VAL A 55 9.66 14.26 17.01
CA VAL A 55 8.43 13.47 16.90
C VAL A 55 8.08 13.30 15.41
N GLU A 56 7.95 12.05 14.99
CA GLU A 56 7.43 11.70 13.69
C GLU A 56 5.91 11.86 13.66
N TYR A 57 5.23 11.18 14.59
CA TYR A 57 3.79 11.21 14.81
C TYR A 57 3.40 10.58 16.16
N ASN A 58 2.20 10.91 16.65
CA ASN A 58 1.49 10.15 17.70
C ASN A 58 0.45 9.26 17.03
N PHE A 59 0.42 7.96 17.31
CA PHE A 59 -0.38 6.98 16.57
C PHE A 59 -1.87 7.31 16.57
N SER A 60 -2.43 7.56 17.75
CA SER A 60 -3.85 7.85 17.96
C SER A 60 -4.32 9.03 17.11
N THR A 61 -3.63 10.17 17.22
CA THR A 61 -3.93 11.40 16.46
C THR A 61 -3.65 11.22 14.96
N TYR A 62 -2.59 10.50 14.59
CA TYR A 62 -2.16 10.37 13.21
C TYR A 62 -3.15 9.58 12.35
N TYR A 63 -3.74 8.51 12.93
CA TYR A 63 -4.73 7.67 12.28
C TYR A 63 -6.19 7.95 12.71
N GLY A 64 -6.41 8.83 13.69
CA GLY A 64 -7.74 9.16 14.20
C GLY A 64 -8.39 7.99 14.95
N ILE A 65 -7.62 7.31 15.79
CA ILE A 65 -8.06 6.13 16.56
C ILE A 65 -7.93 6.43 18.05
N ASN A 66 -8.99 6.17 18.82
CA ASN A 66 -9.03 6.51 20.24
C ASN A 66 -8.16 5.58 21.12
N ASP A 67 -8.17 4.27 20.83
CA ASP A 67 -7.41 3.26 21.57
C ASP A 67 -6.79 2.22 20.63
N ILE A 68 -5.60 1.73 20.99
CA ILE A 68 -4.91 0.68 20.23
C ILE A 68 -5.45 -0.68 20.65
N THR A 69 -6.58 -1.07 20.05
CA THR A 69 -7.21 -2.40 20.21
C THR A 69 -7.07 -3.23 18.94
N PRO A 70 -7.12 -4.57 19.03
CA PRO A 70 -7.08 -5.44 17.84
C PRO A 70 -8.14 -5.09 16.80
N LEU A 71 -9.37 -4.79 17.25
CA LEU A 71 -10.47 -4.42 16.37
C LEU A 71 -10.20 -3.09 15.64
N ASN A 72 -9.77 -2.06 16.37
CA ASN A 72 -9.47 -0.76 15.76
C ASN A 72 -8.29 -0.84 14.78
N LEU A 73 -7.27 -1.63 15.09
CA LEU A 73 -6.13 -1.86 14.20
C LEU A 73 -6.53 -2.65 12.95
N HIS A 74 -7.42 -3.63 13.07
CA HIS A 74 -7.96 -4.37 11.93
C HIS A 74 -8.76 -3.44 11.02
N SER A 75 -9.69 -2.65 11.58
CA SER A 75 -10.47 -1.67 10.82
C SER A 75 -9.61 -0.57 10.19
N LEU A 76 -8.43 -0.25 10.76
CA LEU A 76 -7.45 0.62 10.12
C LEU A 76 -6.83 -0.07 8.89
N ALA A 77 -6.40 -1.32 9.03
CA ALA A 77 -5.79 -2.09 7.95
C ALA A 77 -6.76 -2.32 6.77
N ASP A 78 -8.05 -2.55 7.04
CA ASP A 78 -9.07 -2.71 5.99
C ASP A 78 -9.16 -1.49 5.06
N LYS A 79 -8.85 -0.30 5.56
CA LYS A 79 -8.86 0.92 4.74
C LYS A 79 -7.75 0.93 3.69
N PHE A 80 -6.73 0.08 3.80
CA PHE A 80 -5.58 0.08 2.89
C PHE A 80 -5.94 -0.37 1.47
N THR A 81 -7.03 -1.12 1.32
CA THR A 81 -7.45 -1.72 0.04
C THR A 81 -8.81 -1.21 -0.45
N GLN A 82 -9.41 -0.21 0.21
CA GLN A 82 -10.73 0.32 -0.15
C GLN A 82 -10.71 1.29 -1.34
N GLU A 83 -9.57 1.95 -1.55
CA GLU A 83 -9.36 2.93 -2.61
C GLU A 83 -8.03 2.65 -3.31
N ALA A 84 -7.89 3.11 -4.55
CA ALA A 84 -6.63 3.06 -5.27
C ALA A 84 -5.54 3.80 -4.50
N THR A 85 -4.31 3.29 -4.54
CA THR A 85 -3.14 3.84 -3.82
C THR A 85 -2.86 5.32 -4.12
N THR A 86 -3.27 5.80 -5.30
CA THR A 86 -3.20 7.22 -5.68
C THR A 86 -4.04 8.13 -4.80
N ASP A 87 -5.19 7.65 -4.34
CA ASP A 87 -6.20 8.42 -3.63
C ASP A 87 -6.33 8.02 -2.15
N ASN A 88 -5.85 6.82 -1.80
CA ASN A 88 -5.93 6.27 -0.46
C ASN A 88 -5.01 7.01 0.53
N SER A 89 -5.56 8.05 1.17
CA SER A 89 -4.81 8.88 2.12
C SER A 89 -4.33 8.11 3.35
N VAL A 90 -5.06 7.08 3.78
CA VAL A 90 -4.74 6.25 4.95
C VAL A 90 -3.54 5.36 4.66
N PHE A 91 -3.55 4.67 3.52
CA PHE A 91 -2.42 3.86 3.09
C PHE A 91 -1.19 4.71 2.83
N ASN A 92 -1.34 5.90 2.22
CA ASN A 92 -0.23 6.84 2.02
C ASN A 92 0.43 7.27 3.35
N LYS A 93 -0.38 7.54 4.39
CA LYS A 93 0.12 7.80 5.75
C LYS A 93 0.89 6.60 6.31
N TYR A 94 0.32 5.40 6.21
CA TYR A 94 0.96 4.17 6.65
C TYR A 94 2.30 3.92 5.95
N TYR A 95 2.35 4.01 4.62
CA TYR A 95 3.54 3.73 3.84
C TYR A 95 4.68 4.72 4.14
N LYS A 96 4.33 6.01 4.32
CA LYS A 96 5.29 7.02 4.79
C LYS A 96 5.87 6.68 6.16
N ALA A 97 5.02 6.27 7.11
CA ALA A 97 5.45 5.87 8.45
C ALA A 97 6.26 4.56 8.45
N ASN A 98 5.93 3.60 7.58
CA ASN A 98 6.64 2.33 7.44
C ASN A 98 8.12 2.53 7.04
N SER A 99 8.39 3.57 6.24
CA SER A 99 9.75 3.94 5.83
C SER A 99 10.43 4.97 6.73
N VAL A 100 9.79 5.37 7.85
CA VAL A 100 10.28 6.42 8.76
C VAL A 100 10.65 7.71 8.00
N LYS A 101 9.70 8.20 7.18
CA LYS A 101 9.86 9.39 6.33
C LYS A 101 10.96 9.36 5.27
N ILE A 102 11.48 8.19 4.89
CA ILE A 102 12.34 8.09 3.69
C ILE A 102 11.53 8.37 2.42
N HIS A 103 10.30 7.83 2.33
CA HIS A 103 9.42 8.06 1.19
C HIS A 103 8.34 9.10 1.52
N ASN A 104 8.15 10.07 0.62
CA ASN A 104 7.16 11.14 0.81
C ASN A 104 5.73 10.76 0.40
N ARG A 105 5.57 9.84 -0.56
CA ARG A 105 4.26 9.33 -1.06
C ARG A 105 4.38 7.86 -1.46
N ALA A 106 3.29 7.09 -1.28
CA ALA A 106 3.24 5.68 -1.69
C ALA A 106 3.07 5.54 -3.20
N SER A 107 2.31 6.43 -3.83
CA SER A 107 1.89 6.34 -5.24
C SER A 107 3.02 6.23 -6.27
N THR A 108 4.26 6.57 -5.90
CA THR A 108 5.44 6.41 -6.78
C THR A 108 6.18 5.10 -6.60
N ASN A 109 5.98 4.40 -5.47
CA ASN A 109 6.80 3.25 -5.06
C ASN A 109 5.97 2.01 -4.66
N CYS A 110 4.64 2.12 -4.60
CA CYS A 110 3.75 1.06 -4.15
C CYS A 110 2.40 1.21 -4.85
N ASP A 111 2.06 0.25 -5.70
CA ASP A 111 0.78 0.14 -6.40
C ASP A 111 -0.26 -0.62 -5.54
N ASP A 112 -1.44 -0.85 -6.10
CA ASP A 112 -2.52 -1.54 -5.40
C ASP A 112 -2.15 -2.99 -5.03
N THR A 113 -1.30 -3.65 -5.82
CA THR A 113 -0.76 -4.99 -5.51
C THR A 113 0.14 -4.94 -4.27
N CYS A 114 1.01 -3.94 -4.20
CA CYS A 114 1.87 -3.69 -3.06
C CYS A 114 1.04 -3.35 -1.80
N ALA A 115 -0.01 -2.52 -1.91
CA ALA A 115 -0.92 -2.22 -0.81
C ALA A 115 -1.64 -3.46 -0.29
N HIS A 116 -2.13 -4.32 -1.20
CA HIS A 116 -2.73 -5.60 -0.84
C HIS A 116 -1.74 -6.55 -0.15
N THR A 117 -0.48 -6.56 -0.59
CA THR A 117 0.57 -7.35 0.05
C THR A 117 0.79 -6.91 1.50
N HIS A 118 0.83 -5.60 1.76
CA HIS A 118 0.88 -5.07 3.13
C HIS A 118 -0.36 -5.44 3.93
N TYR A 119 -1.57 -5.33 3.37
CA TYR A 119 -2.80 -5.75 4.03
C TYR A 119 -2.75 -7.21 4.47
N CYS A 120 -2.34 -8.11 3.56
CA CYS A 120 -2.20 -9.54 3.87
C CYS A 120 -1.18 -9.77 4.98
N ALA A 121 0.00 -9.16 4.91
CA ALA A 121 1.05 -9.32 5.93
C ALA A 121 0.62 -8.81 7.31
N ILE A 122 -0.25 -7.79 7.37
CA ILE A 122 -0.75 -7.22 8.62
C ILE A 122 -1.88 -8.07 9.22
N THR A 123 -2.78 -8.57 8.38
CA THR A 123 -4.04 -9.18 8.83
C THR A 123 -4.01 -10.71 8.88
N ARG A 124 -3.10 -11.35 8.15
CA ARG A 124 -2.98 -12.81 8.03
C ARG A 124 -1.59 -13.26 8.46
N ILE A 125 -1.47 -13.59 9.74
CA ILE A 125 -0.19 -14.04 10.32
C ILE A 125 0.01 -15.54 10.09
N ASP A 126 -1.08 -16.31 9.98
CA ASP A 126 -1.02 -17.71 9.61
C ASP A 126 -0.50 -17.87 8.17
N TYR A 127 0.37 -18.86 7.96
CA TYR A 127 1.07 -19.06 6.70
C TYR A 127 0.11 -19.40 5.55
N GLU A 128 -0.87 -20.25 5.80
CA GLU A 128 -1.84 -20.66 4.77
C GLU A 128 -2.80 -19.51 4.45
N GLU A 129 -3.34 -18.84 5.47
CA GLU A 129 -4.22 -17.68 5.27
C GLU A 129 -3.49 -16.54 4.55
N HIS A 130 -2.24 -16.28 4.89
CA HIS A 130 -1.41 -15.28 4.21
C HIS A 130 -1.25 -15.63 2.73
N GLY A 131 -0.88 -16.89 2.44
CA GLY A 131 -0.74 -17.38 1.07
C GLY A 131 -2.05 -17.31 0.27
N GLN A 132 -3.19 -17.56 0.91
CA GLN A 132 -4.51 -17.41 0.29
C GLN A 132 -4.84 -15.94 0.02
N CYS A 133 -4.56 -15.05 0.96
CA CYS A 133 -4.79 -13.61 0.82
C CYS A 133 -4.03 -13.02 -0.37
N LEU A 134 -2.75 -13.38 -0.54
CA LEU A 134 -1.94 -12.88 -1.66
C LEU A 134 -2.46 -13.34 -3.03
N LYS A 135 -3.06 -14.53 -3.12
CA LYS A 135 -3.62 -15.05 -4.38
C LYS A 135 -4.81 -14.24 -4.88
N ILE A 136 -5.59 -13.62 -3.99
CA ILE A 136 -6.77 -12.84 -4.36
C ILE A 136 -6.39 -11.66 -5.29
N ALA A 137 -5.33 -10.92 -4.96
CA ALA A 137 -4.84 -9.85 -5.83
C ALA A 137 -4.34 -10.37 -7.18
N ALA A 138 -3.61 -11.49 -7.19
CA ALA A 138 -3.15 -12.12 -8.42
C ALA A 138 -4.30 -12.58 -9.32
N SER A 139 -5.35 -13.16 -8.73
CA SER A 139 -6.56 -13.57 -9.46
C SER A 139 -7.34 -12.37 -10.00
N ALA A 140 -7.45 -11.28 -9.24
CA ALA A 140 -8.07 -10.04 -9.71
C ALA A 140 -7.33 -9.46 -10.93
N LEU A 141 -5.99 -9.34 -10.87
CA LEU A 141 -5.18 -8.88 -12.01
C LEU A 141 -5.32 -9.77 -13.25
N SER A 142 -5.32 -11.10 -13.06
CA SER A 142 -5.50 -12.06 -14.15
C SER A 142 -6.87 -11.92 -14.82
N SER A 143 -7.92 -11.70 -14.03
CA SER A 143 -9.27 -11.46 -14.56
C SER A 143 -9.35 -10.16 -15.34
N SER A 144 -8.81 -9.05 -14.82
CA SER A 144 -8.78 -7.75 -15.52
C SER A 144 -8.00 -7.80 -16.83
N SER A 145 -6.89 -8.55 -16.87
CA SER A 145 -6.12 -8.77 -18.09
C SER A 145 -6.90 -9.56 -19.14
N SER A 146 -7.73 -10.52 -18.68
CA SER A 146 -8.61 -11.31 -19.53
C SER A 146 -9.73 -10.47 -20.13
N PHE A 147 -10.28 -9.52 -19.36
CA PHE A 147 -11.27 -8.55 -19.86
C PHE A 147 -10.68 -7.61 -20.90
N LEU A 148 -9.47 -7.08 -20.70
CA LEU A 148 -8.79 -6.24 -21.70
C LEU A 148 -8.50 -7.01 -22.99
N LEU A 149 -8.08 -8.28 -22.89
CA LEU A 149 -7.90 -9.16 -24.04
C LEU A 149 -9.23 -9.48 -24.75
N HIS A 150 -10.32 -9.63 -24.00
CA HIS A 150 -11.65 -9.84 -24.59
C HIS A 150 -12.17 -8.59 -25.30
N ASP A 151 -11.99 -7.39 -24.73
CA ASP A 151 -12.37 -6.12 -25.36
C ASP A 151 -11.52 -5.84 -26.62
N ALA A 152 -10.21 -6.12 -26.56
CA ALA A 152 -9.33 -6.02 -27.72
C ALA A 152 -9.72 -7.00 -28.84
N LYS A 153 -10.04 -8.25 -28.50
CA LYS A 153 -10.55 -9.25 -29.48
C LYS A 153 -11.92 -8.87 -30.04
N THR A 154 -12.81 -8.33 -29.22
CA THR A 154 -14.14 -7.88 -29.65
C THR A 154 -14.03 -6.70 -30.62
N LYS A 155 -13.16 -5.72 -30.33
CA LYS A 155 -12.88 -4.59 -31.24
C LYS A 155 -12.23 -5.05 -32.55
N LEU A 156 -11.34 -6.05 -32.52
CA LEU A 156 -10.74 -6.62 -33.73
C LEU A 156 -11.76 -7.40 -34.59
N CYS A 157 -12.68 -8.13 -33.96
CA CYS A 157 -13.78 -8.81 -34.65
C CYS A 157 -14.75 -7.82 -35.30
N LEU A 158 -15.13 -6.73 -34.63
CA LEU A 158 -15.98 -5.70 -35.23
C LEU A 158 -15.29 -5.01 -36.43
N ALA A 159 -13.99 -4.73 -36.35
CA ALA A 159 -13.23 -4.18 -37.47
C ALA A 159 -13.17 -5.15 -38.67
N GLY A 160 -13.06 -6.45 -38.43
CA GLY A 160 -13.10 -7.51 -39.46
C GLY A 160 -14.47 -7.63 -40.15
N ILE A 161 -15.57 -7.48 -39.39
CA ILE A 161 -16.93 -7.54 -39.96
C ILE A 161 -17.23 -6.30 -40.82
N VAL A 162 -16.80 -5.10 -40.39
CA VAL A 162 -16.98 -3.87 -41.17
C VAL A 162 -16.20 -3.90 -42.49
N SER A 163 -14.99 -4.47 -42.50
CA SER A 163 -14.16 -4.60 -43.70
C SER A 163 -14.68 -5.67 -44.68
N VAL A 164 -15.32 -6.73 -44.18
CA VAL A 164 -16.00 -7.74 -45.02
C VAL A 164 -17.30 -7.16 -45.61
N LEU A 165 -18.11 -6.44 -44.82
CA LEU A 165 -19.32 -5.78 -45.32
C LEU A 165 -19.03 -4.65 -46.32
N ALA A 166 -17.95 -3.88 -46.13
CA ALA A 166 -17.52 -2.87 -47.09
C ALA A 166 -17.08 -3.49 -48.43
N ASN A 167 -16.40 -4.64 -48.40
CA ASN A 167 -16.00 -5.36 -49.61
C ASN A 167 -17.18 -6.07 -50.33
N LEU A 168 -18.19 -6.55 -49.59
CA LEU A 168 -19.43 -7.10 -50.15
C LEU A 168 -20.33 -6.01 -50.77
N SER A 169 -20.31 -4.78 -50.22
CA SER A 169 -21.03 -3.64 -50.81
C SER A 169 -20.34 -3.10 -52.06
N PHE A 170 -19.01 -3.17 -52.15
CA PHE A 170 -18.26 -2.72 -53.34
C PHE A 170 -18.40 -3.66 -54.54
N ARG A 171 -18.52 -4.98 -54.32
CA ARG A 171 -18.70 -5.95 -55.42
C ARG A 171 -20.10 -5.92 -56.06
N LYS A 172 -21.11 -5.31 -55.43
CA LYS A 172 -22.46 -5.16 -56.00
C LYS A 172 -22.67 -3.89 -56.84
N LEU A 173 -21.66 -3.04 -56.96
CA LEU A 173 -21.70 -1.78 -57.72
C LEU A 173 -20.96 -1.85 -59.07
N PHE A 174 -20.45 -3.03 -59.45
CA PHE A 174 -19.67 -3.26 -60.68
C PHE A 174 -20.11 -4.53 -61.45
N GLU A 175 -21.41 -4.79 -61.51
CA GLU A 175 -22.05 -5.57 -62.60
C GLU A 175 -23.31 -4.84 -63.07
#